data_AF-A0A285NW78-F1
#
_entry.id   AF-A0A285NW78-F1
#
_cell.length_a   1.000
_cell.length_b   1.000
_cell.length_c   1.000
_cell.angle_alpha   90.00
_cell.angle_beta   90.00
_cell.angle_gamma   90.00
#
_symmetry.space_group_name_H-M   'P 1'
#
loop_
_entity.id
_entity.type
_entity.pdbx_description
1 polymer ?
#
loop_
_entity_poly.entity_id
_entity_poly.type
_entity_poly.pdbx_seq_one_letter_code
_entity_poly.pdbx_strand_id
1 'polypeptide(L)'
;MPASPPFVDPSTNTLDTDQIVAEAVPLAKLVGLFAAVALVPMVLSFVALGGLVGVLLTLLTQFVLAVGAGIVLIYVIARGRQLTGQ
;
A
#
# COMPACT_ATOMS: atom_id res chain seq x y z
N MET A 1 11.88 -16.62 25.63
CA MET A 1 10.85 -15.62 25.98
C MET A 1 9.74 -15.77 24.95
N PRO A 2 8.45 -15.87 25.33
CA PRO A 2 7.36 -15.76 24.37
C PRO A 2 7.50 -14.46 23.59
N ALA A 3 7.23 -14.46 22.28
CA ALA A 3 7.21 -13.24 21.51
C ALA A 3 6.08 -12.35 22.05
N SER A 4 6.39 -11.10 22.40
CA SER A 4 5.35 -10.13 22.77
C SER A 4 4.38 -9.97 21.60
N PRO A 5 3.06 -9.95 21.84
CA PRO A 5 2.09 -9.75 20.77
C PRO A 5 2.35 -8.40 20.09
N PRO A 6 2.36 -8.34 18.75
CA PRO A 6 2.56 -7.08 18.03
C PRO A 6 1.44 -6.10 18.36
N PHE A 7 1.75 -4.80 18.37
CA PHE A 7 0.84 -3.69 18.63
C PHE A 7 0.31 -3.60 20.07
N VAL A 8 0.92 -4.31 21.02
CA VAL A 8 0.56 -4.27 22.43
C VAL A 8 1.77 -3.87 23.25
N ASP A 9 1.62 -2.83 24.07
CA ASP A 9 2.63 -2.39 25.03
C ASP A 9 2.76 -3.43 26.17
N PRO A 10 3.93 -4.07 26.35
CA PRO A 10 4.13 -5.08 27.39
C PRO A 10 3.99 -4.56 28.83
N SER A 11 4.13 -3.26 29.03
CA SER A 11 4.11 -2.62 30.36
C SER A 11 2.69 -2.25 30.82
N THR A 12 1.85 -1.81 29.89
CA THR A 12 0.47 -1.38 30.17
C THR A 12 -0.58 -2.40 29.72
N ASN A 13 -0.19 -3.37 28.89
CA ASN A 13 -1.08 -4.33 28.24
C ASN A 13 -2.18 -3.65 27.40
N THR A 14 -1.87 -2.47 26.87
CA THR A 14 -2.74 -1.66 26.01
C THR A 14 -2.20 -1.58 24.59
N LEU A 15 -2.98 -1.02 23.68
CA LEU A 15 -2.60 -0.87 22.28
C LEU A 15 -1.44 0.12 22.13
N ASP A 16 -0.34 -0.29 21.49
CA ASP A 16 0.78 0.57 21.15
C ASP A 16 0.45 1.37 19.88
N THR A 17 -0.12 2.56 20.07
CA THR A 17 -0.49 3.45 18.96
C THR A 17 0.72 3.98 18.20
N ASP A 18 1.87 4.13 18.86
CA ASP A 18 3.09 4.62 18.22
C ASP A 18 3.62 3.57 17.25
N GLN A 19 3.61 2.29 17.63
CA GLN A 19 3.93 1.19 16.74
C GLN A 19 2.94 1.12 15.55
N ILE A 20 1.64 1.27 15.79
CA ILE A 20 0.64 1.26 14.72
C ILE A 20 0.93 2.35 13.69
N VAL A 21 1.19 3.57 14.13
CA VAL A 21 1.51 4.69 13.23
C VAL A 21 2.83 4.43 12.50
N ALA A 22 3.85 3.94 13.21
CA ALA A 22 5.14 3.60 12.62
C ALA A 22 5.03 2.56 11.49
N GLU A 23 4.15 1.57 11.65
CA GLU A 23 3.89 0.55 10.61
C GLU A 23 2.97 1.05 9.48
N ALA A 24 2.05 1.97 9.78
CA ALA A 24 1.17 2.56 8.78
C ALA A 24 1.91 3.49 7.81
N VAL A 25 2.97 4.17 8.26
CA VAL A 25 3.71 5.13 7.41
C VAL A 25 4.35 4.49 6.18
N PRO A 26 5.11 3.38 6.28
CA PRO A 26 5.63 2.67 5.11
C PRO A 26 4.54 2.19 4.14
N LEU A 27 3.42 1.68 4.68
CA LEU A 27 2.27 1.25 3.88
C LEU A 27 1.66 2.41 3.10
N ALA A 28 1.42 3.54 3.78
CA ALA A 28 0.90 4.75 3.16
C ALA A 28 1.84 5.29 2.07
N LYS A 29 3.17 5.22 2.28
CA LYS A 29 4.15 5.60 1.25
C LYS A 29 4.06 4.71 0.01
N LEU A 30 3.92 3.39 0.18
CA LEU A 30 3.79 2.47 -0.96
C LEU A 30 2.48 2.69 -1.72
N VAL A 31 1.36 2.82 -1.00
CA VAL A 31 0.06 3.12 -1.62
C VAL A 31 0.11 4.46 -2.35
N GLY A 32 0.66 5.49 -1.69
CA GLY A 32 0.82 6.82 -2.26
C GLY A 32 1.69 6.82 -3.51
N LEU A 33 2.77 6.04 -3.54
CA LEU A 33 3.63 5.88 -4.71
C LEU A 33 2.84 5.35 -5.91
N PHE A 34 2.15 4.21 -5.76
CA PHE A 34 1.42 3.62 -6.88
C PHE A 34 0.21 4.45 -7.31
N ALA A 35 -0.47 5.10 -6.36
CA ALA A 35 -1.53 6.05 -6.67
C ALA A 35 -0.99 7.24 -7.48
N ALA A 36 0.14 7.82 -7.07
CA ALA A 36 0.78 8.92 -7.78
C ALA A 36 1.21 8.53 -9.20
N VAL A 37 1.78 7.33 -9.38
CA VAL A 37 2.15 6.83 -10.71
C VAL A 37 0.91 6.59 -11.59
N ALA A 38 -0.15 5.99 -11.03
CA ALA A 38 -1.39 5.72 -11.76
C ALA A 38 -2.17 7.00 -12.11
N LEU A 39 -2.02 8.07 -11.33
CA LEU A 39 -2.66 9.36 -11.63
C LEU A 39 -2.21 9.93 -12.98
N VAL A 40 -0.98 9.68 -13.41
CA VAL A 40 -0.45 10.21 -14.68
C VAL A 40 -1.27 9.71 -15.89
N PRO A 41 -1.34 8.39 -16.18
CA PRO A 41 -2.14 7.89 -17.28
C PRO A 41 -3.65 8.16 -17.08
N MET A 42 -4.12 8.22 -15.84
CA MET A 42 -5.51 8.56 -15.54
C MET A 42 -5.88 9.98 -15.96
N VAL A 43 -5.05 10.98 -15.60
CA VAL A 43 -5.29 12.37 -15.99
C VAL A 43 -5.21 12.51 -17.52
N LEU A 44 -4.24 11.85 -18.15
CA LEU A 44 -4.11 11.86 -19.61
C LEU A 44 -5.33 11.23 -20.31
N SER A 45 -5.96 10.21 -19.73
CA SER A 45 -7.14 9.57 -20.34
C SER A 45 -8.33 10.53 -20.42
N PHE A 46 -8.50 11.43 -19.44
CA PHE A 46 -9.53 12.47 -19.47
C PHE A 46 -9.28 13.54 -20.54
N VAL A 47 -8.02 13.88 -20.79
CA VAL A 47 -7.66 14.88 -21.81
C VAL A 47 -7.72 14.30 -23.23
N ALA A 48 -7.57 12.98 -23.39
CA ALA A 48 -7.55 12.31 -24.69
C ALA A 48 -8.89 12.33 -25.47
N LEU A 49 -9.95 12.99 -24.97
CA LEU A 49 -11.25 13.21 -25.64
C LEU A 49 -11.97 11.93 -26.14
N GLY A 50 -11.59 10.76 -25.62
CA GLY A 50 -12.18 9.47 -25.96
C GLY A 50 -11.47 8.71 -27.10
N GLY A 51 -11.99 7.53 -27.44
CA GLY A 51 -11.40 6.64 -28.45
C GLY A 51 -10.33 5.69 -27.91
N LEU A 52 -9.64 5.00 -28.82
CA LEU A 52 -8.71 3.91 -28.49
C LEU A 52 -7.60 4.35 -27.52
N VAL A 53 -7.06 5.57 -27.69
CA VAL A 53 -5.99 6.10 -26.83
C VAL A 53 -6.46 6.26 -25.38
N GLY A 54 -7.66 6.82 -25.16
CA GLY A 54 -8.23 6.96 -23.82
C GLY A 54 -8.49 5.61 -23.15
N VAL A 55 -8.95 4.61 -23.92
CA VAL A 55 -9.13 3.23 -23.44
C VAL A 55 -7.79 2.63 -23.01
N LEU A 56 -6.74 2.75 -23.84
CA LEU A 56 -5.41 2.23 -23.52
C LEU A 56 -4.81 2.88 -22.27
N LEU A 57 -4.97 4.21 -22.11
CA LEU A 57 -4.52 4.92 -20.91
C LEU A 57 -5.28 4.48 -19.65
N THR A 58 -6.58 4.20 -19.78
CA THR A 58 -7.40 3.66 -18.68
C THR A 58 -6.93 2.25 -18.29
N LEU A 59 -6.68 1.38 -19.27
CA LEU A 59 -6.14 0.05 -19.03
C LEU A 59 -4.76 0.11 -18.36
N LEU A 60 -3.89 1.03 -18.79
CA LEU A 60 -2.59 1.26 -18.18
C LEU A 60 -2.72 1.72 -16.72
N THR A 61 -3.66 2.63 -16.44
CA THR A 61 -3.98 3.07 -15.07
C THR A 61 -4.38 1.87 -14.20
N GLN A 62 -5.32 1.05 -14.67
CA GLN A 62 -5.80 -0.12 -13.95
C GLN A 62 -4.68 -1.14 -13.73
N PHE A 63 -3.82 -1.35 -14.73
CA PHE A 63 -2.67 -2.25 -14.63
C PHE A 63 -1.71 -1.80 -13.52
N VAL A 64 -1.33 -0.52 -13.50
CA VAL A 64 -0.44 0.04 -12.47
C VAL A 64 -1.06 -0.13 -11.08
N LEU A 65 -2.35 0.18 -10.91
CA LEU A 65 -3.03 0.02 -9.63
C LEU A 65 -3.10 -1.44 -9.19
N ALA A 66 -3.39 -2.36 -10.09
CA ALA A 66 -3.48 -3.79 -9.79
C ALA A 66 -2.12 -4.37 -9.36
N VAL A 67 -1.06 -4.07 -10.12
CA VAL A 67 0.31 -4.49 -9.78
C VAL A 67 0.76 -3.85 -8.48
N GLY A 68 0.52 -2.55 -8.32
CA GLY A 68 0.84 -1.81 -7.10
C GLY A 68 0.15 -2.38 -5.86
N ALA A 69 -1.15 -2.69 -5.96
CA ALA A 69 -1.89 -3.34 -4.88
C ALA A 69 -1.30 -4.71 -4.53
N GLY A 70 -0.93 -5.53 -5.54
CA GLY A 70 -0.25 -6.80 -5.32
C GLY A 70 1.07 -6.64 -4.55
N ILE A 71 1.88 -5.65 -4.92
CA ILE A 71 3.14 -5.35 -4.23
C ILE A 71 2.89 -4.90 -2.78
N VAL A 72 1.91 -4.01 -2.56
CA VAL A 72 1.53 -3.57 -1.20
C VAL A 72 1.11 -4.76 -0.34
N LEU A 73 0.32 -5.70 -0.88
CA LEU A 73 -0.09 -6.90 -0.15
C LEU A 73 1.10 -7.81 0.21
N ILE A 74 2.03 -8.02 -0.73
CA ILE A 74 3.25 -8.79 -0.46
C ILE A 74 4.06 -8.12 0.66
N TYR A 75 4.18 -6.78 0.64
CA TYR A 75 4.84 -6.04 1.70
C TYR A 75 4.14 -6.21 3.06
N VAL A 76 2.82 -6.11 3.12
CA VAL A 76 2.02 -6.35 4.35
C VAL A 76 2.32 -7.73 4.92
N ILE A 77 2.29 -8.77 4.08
CA ILE A 77 2.55 -10.16 4.51
C ILE A 77 3.98 -10.30 5.04
N ALA A 78 4.97 -9.80 4.31
CA ALA A 78 6.36 -9.85 4.72
C ALA A 78 6.61 -9.11 6.04
N ARG A 79 5.97 -7.95 6.21
CA ARG A 79 6.09 -7.14 7.43
C ARG A 79 5.39 -7.79 8.62
N GLY A 80 4.19 -8.34 8.44
CA GLY A 80 3.48 -9.07 9.48
C GLY A 80 4.27 -10.28 10.01
N ARG A 81 4.95 -10.99 9.09
CA ARG A 81 5.86 -12.08 9.43
C ARG A 81 7.05 -11.61 10.28
N GLN A 82 7.71 -10.53 9.87
CA GLN A 82 8.79 -9.91 10.65
C GLN A 82 8.34 -9.49 12.06
N LEU A 83 7.15 -8.91 12.19
CA LEU A 83 6.60 -8.47 13.48
C LEU A 83 6.28 -9.63 14.43
N THR A 84 5.97 -10.80 13.87
CA THR A 84 5.66 -12.01 14.64
C THR A 84 6.84 -12.97 14.79
N GLY A 85 8.00 -12.63 14.21
CA GLY A 85 9.22 -13.43 14.28
C GLY A 85 9.18 -14.73 13.47
N GLN A 86 8.38 -14.81 12.40
CA GLN A 86 8.24 -15.97 11.50
C GLN A 86 8.83 -15.73 10.11
#